data_AF-A0A515KH38-F1
#
_entry.id   AF-A0A515KH38-F1
#
_cell.length_a   1.000
_cell.length_b   1.000
_cell.length_c   1.000
_cell.angle_alpha   90.00
_cell.angle_beta   90.00
_cell.angle_gamma   90.00
#
_symmetry.space_group_name_H-M   'P 1'
#
loop_
_entity.id
_entity.type
_entity.pdbx_description
1 polymer ?
#
loop_
_entity_poly.entity_id
_entity_poly.type
_entity_poly.pdbx_seq_one_letter_code
_entity_poly.pdbx_strand_id
1 'polypeptide(L)'
;MDLAVFSAKTPASIEEIKARVAFAFERHPLCRDVAFDVVSSPRSSKGANWTICIERVEPEALWEASDIVSDIQEAYSLVAA
;
A
#
# COMPACT_ATOMS: atom_id res chain seq x y z
N MET A 1 -3.45 -4.83 30.77
CA MET A 1 -2.69 -5.26 29.59
C MET A 1 -2.83 -4.15 28.58
N ASP A 2 -1.81 -3.30 28.48
CA ASP A 2 -1.75 -2.18 27.55
C ASP A 2 -0.90 -2.65 26.36
N LEU A 3 -1.57 -2.98 25.26
CA LEU A 3 -0.98 -3.52 24.02
C LEU A 3 -1.31 -2.61 22.83
N ALA A 4 -1.50 -1.32 23.11
CA ALA A 4 -1.77 -0.32 22.09
C ALA A 4 -0.48 0.41 21.68
N VAL A 5 0.59 -0.34 21.38
CA VAL A 5 1.59 0.15 20.42
C VAL A 5 0.96 0.00 19.03
N PHE A 6 -0.13 0.73 18.79
CA PHE A 6 -0.52 1.07 17.43
C PHE A 6 0.59 2.00 16.96
N SER A 7 1.59 1.45 16.28
CA SER A 7 2.48 2.27 15.46
C SER A 7 1.56 3.17 14.64
N ALA A 8 1.55 4.47 14.95
CA ALA A 8 0.58 5.39 14.38
C ALA A 8 0.86 5.44 12.89
N LYS A 9 0.06 4.71 12.10
CA LYS A 9 0.21 4.60 10.66
C LYS A 9 0.41 5.99 10.08
N THR A 10 1.44 6.15 9.25
CA THR A 10 1.79 7.45 8.68
C THR A 10 0.62 7.94 7.83
N PRO A 11 0.00 9.09 8.16
CA PRO A 11 -1.05 9.66 7.34
C PRO A 11 -0.50 10.09 5.98
N ALA A 12 -1.08 9.57 4.90
CA ALA A 12 -0.66 9.87 3.53
C ALA A 12 -1.88 10.06 2.61
N SER A 13 -1.72 10.87 1.57
CA SER A 13 -2.71 11.00 0.50
C SER A 13 -2.62 9.80 -0.46
N ILE A 14 -3.65 9.61 -1.31
CA ILE A 14 -3.66 8.51 -2.27
C ILE A 14 -2.50 8.62 -3.29
N GLU A 15 -2.14 9.83 -3.69
CA GLU A 15 -1.03 10.08 -4.61
C GLU A 15 0.31 9.75 -3.96
N GLU A 16 0.47 10.07 -2.67
CA GLU A 16 1.68 9.73 -1.92
C GLU A 16 1.82 8.23 -1.71
N ILE A 17 0.73 7.54 -1.40
CA ILE A 17 0.71 6.08 -1.32
C ILE A 17 1.10 5.48 -2.68
N LYS A 18 0.52 5.97 -3.79
CA LYS A 18 0.88 5.53 -5.15
C LYS A 18 2.36 5.72 -5.44
N ALA A 19 2.92 6.90 -5.13
CA ALA A 19 4.34 7.18 -5.33
C ALA A 19 5.24 6.26 -4.48
N ARG A 20 4.81 5.88 -3.28
CA ARG A 20 5.58 5.02 -2.36
C ARG A 20 5.56 3.57 -2.77
N VAL A 21 4.41 3.08 -3.25
CA VAL A 21 4.30 1.74 -3.85
C VAL A 21 5.16 1.65 -5.12
N ALA A 22 5.06 2.65 -6.02
CA ALA A 22 5.88 2.70 -7.22
C ALA A 22 7.39 2.68 -6.89
N PHE A 23 7.82 3.52 -5.94
CA PHE A 23 9.22 3.56 -5.52
C PHE A 23 9.69 2.24 -4.88
N ALA A 24 8.84 1.57 -4.10
CA ALA A 24 9.16 0.28 -3.50
C ALA A 24 9.33 -0.81 -4.58
N PHE A 25 8.43 -0.85 -5.56
CA PHE A 25 8.53 -1.77 -6.70
C PHE A 25 9.75 -1.49 -7.59
N GLU A 26 10.08 -0.23 -7.86
CA GLU A 26 11.27 0.13 -8.65
C GLU A 26 12.60 -0.30 -7.99
N ARG A 27 12.65 -0.29 -6.66
CA ARG A 27 13.81 -0.75 -5.89
C ARG A 27 13.99 -2.26 -5.96
N HIS A 28 12.94 -3.02 -6.24
CA HIS A 28 13.00 -4.46 -6.34
C HIS A 28 13.19 -4.90 -7.80
N PRO A 29 14.28 -5.60 -8.16
CA PRO A 29 14.58 -5.94 -9.56
C PRO A 29 13.50 -6.80 -10.21
N LEU A 30 12.76 -7.60 -9.44
CA LEU A 30 11.67 -8.45 -9.92
C LEU A 30 10.34 -7.71 -10.08
N CYS A 31 10.14 -6.59 -9.37
CA CYS A 31 8.86 -5.89 -9.32
C CYS A 31 8.79 -4.69 -10.28
N ARG A 32 9.82 -4.46 -11.10
CA ARG A 32 9.95 -3.25 -11.93
C ARG A 32 8.86 -3.09 -13.00
N ASP A 33 8.30 -4.21 -13.47
CA ASP A 33 7.22 -4.25 -14.47
C ASP A 33 5.82 -4.50 -13.85
N VAL A 34 5.69 -4.38 -12.52
CA VAL A 34 4.42 -4.59 -11.82
C VAL A 34 3.48 -3.43 -12.07
N ALA A 35 2.32 -3.72 -12.66
CA ALA A 35 1.22 -2.76 -12.77
C ALA A 35 0.32 -2.87 -11.54
N PHE A 36 0.01 -1.73 -10.94
CA PHE A 36 -0.85 -1.66 -9.77
C PHE A 36 -1.73 -0.41 -9.80
N ASP A 37 -2.84 -0.45 -9.08
CA ASP A 37 -3.67 0.70 -8.76
C ASP A 37 -3.96 0.76 -7.26
N VAL A 38 -4.24 1.97 -6.77
CA VAL A 38 -4.62 2.20 -5.38
C VAL A 38 -6.04 2.72 -5.38
N VAL A 39 -6.94 1.95 -4.78
CA VAL A 39 -8.37 2.23 -4.76
C VAL A 39 -8.79 2.59 -3.34
N SER A 40 -9.31 3.81 -3.18
CA SER A 40 -9.97 4.22 -1.94
C SER A 40 -11.45 3.85 -1.98
N SER A 41 -11.95 3.21 -0.93
CA SER A 41 -13.38 2.97 -0.78
C SER A 41 -14.06 4.20 -0.15
N PRO A 42 -15.17 4.70 -0.72
CA PRO A 42 -15.82 5.93 -0.27
C PRO A 42 -16.63 5.79 1.04
N ARG A 43 -16.57 4.65 1.73
CA ARG A 43 -17.41 4.37 2.91
C ARG A 43 -16.59 4.02 4.15
N SER A 44 -16.23 5.04 4.95
CA SER A 44 -16.49 4.97 6.39
C SER A 44 -16.33 6.33 7.07
N SER A 45 -17.20 6.62 8.03
CA SER A 45 -17.15 7.77 8.94
C SER A 45 -16.00 7.72 9.95
N LYS A 46 -15.09 6.74 9.85
CA LYS A 46 -13.94 6.53 10.74
C LYS A 46 -12.58 6.49 10.02
N GLY A 47 -12.54 6.78 8.72
CA GLY A 47 -11.33 6.72 7.90
C GLY A 47 -11.61 6.07 6.54
N ALA A 48 -10.90 6.49 5.50
CA ALA A 48 -11.02 5.93 4.16
C ALA A 48 -10.30 4.58 4.13
N ASN A 49 -11.05 3.47 4.04
CA ASN A 49 -10.46 2.15 3.78
C ASN A 49 -9.93 2.15 2.34
N TRP A 50 -8.69 1.72 2.15
CA TRP A 50 -8.03 1.74 0.85
C TRP A 50 -7.28 0.42 0.62
N THR A 51 -7.14 0.05 -0.65
CA THR A 51 -6.55 -1.22 -1.06
C THR A 51 -5.62 -1.00 -2.24
N ILE A 52 -4.54 -1.77 -2.30
CA ILE A 52 -3.67 -1.84 -3.48
C ILE A 52 -4.11 -3.05 -4.31
N CYS A 53 -4.42 -2.81 -5.58
CA CYS A 53 -4.78 -3.83 -6.55
C CYS A 53 -3.59 -4.04 -7.48
N ILE A 54 -3.03 -5.24 -7.52
CA ILE A 54 -2.00 -5.61 -8.50
C ILE A 54 -2.71 -6.08 -9.78
N GLU A 55 -2.50 -5.38 -10.88
CA GLU A 55 -3.13 -5.66 -12.18
C GLU A 55 -2.28 -6.61 -13.03
N ARG A 56 -0.95 -6.47 -12.97
CA ARG A 56 0.00 -7.32 -13.69
C ARG A 56 1.23 -7.53 -12.82
N VAL A 57 1.62 -8.79 -12.66
CA VAL A 57 2.82 -9.18 -11.93
C VAL A 57 3.35 -10.48 -12.51
N GLU A 58 4.67 -10.56 -12.68
CA GLU A 58 5.34 -11.80 -13.09
C GLU A 58 5.21 -12.85 -11.96
N PRO A 59 5.05 -14.14 -12.26
CA PRO A 59 4.85 -15.18 -11.23
C PRO A 59 5.97 -15.22 -10.18
N GLU A 60 7.21 -14.94 -10.61
CA GLU A 60 8.38 -14.89 -9.75
C GLU A 60 8.40 -13.66 -8.82
N ALA A 61 7.66 -12.61 -9.19
CA ALA A 61 7.55 -11.36 -8.44
C ALA A 61 6.28 -11.28 -7.57
N LEU A 62 5.37 -12.27 -7.67
CA LEU A 62 4.08 -12.24 -6.97
C LEU A 62 4.24 -12.17 -5.45
N TRP A 63 5.13 -12.99 -4.89
CA TRP A 63 5.39 -13.02 -3.45
C TRP A 63 6.01 -11.72 -2.96
N GLU A 64 7.05 -11.25 -3.66
CA GLU A 64 7.73 -9.98 -3.34
C GLU A 64 6.76 -8.79 -3.43
N ALA A 65 5.92 -8.77 -4.46
CA ALA A 65 4.94 -7.70 -4.61
C ALA A 65 3.90 -7.71 -3.49
N SER A 66 3.45 -8.90 -3.07
CA SER A 66 2.52 -9.05 -1.94
C SER A 66 3.14 -8.61 -0.61
N ASP A 67 4.42 -8.88 -0.39
CA ASP A 67 5.13 -8.50 0.84
C ASP A 67 5.27 -6.98 0.92
N ILE A 68 5.73 -6.35 -0.17
CA ILE A 68 5.82 -4.88 -0.29
C ILE A 68 4.45 -4.21 -0.07
N VAL A 69 3.38 -4.76 -0.65
CA VAL A 69 2.02 -4.23 -0.45
C VAL A 69 1.62 -4.30 1.01
N SER A 70 1.91 -5.42 1.69
CA SER A 70 1.56 -5.62 3.10
C SER A 70 2.31 -4.63 4.00
N ASP A 71 3.61 -4.45 3.78
CA ASP A 71 4.44 -3.47 4.49
C ASP A 71 3.88 -2.04 4.35
N ILE A 72 3.48 -1.65 3.14
CA ILE A 72 2.95 -0.30 2.90
C ILE A 72 1.56 -0.14 3.53
N GLN A 73 0.68 -1.15 3.45
CA GLN A 73 -0.63 -1.11 4.10
C GLN A 73 -0.53 -1.07 5.62
N GLU A 74 0.50 -1.69 6.21
CA GLU A 74 0.78 -1.60 7.63
C GLU A 74 1.35 -0.23 8.01
N ALA A 75 2.26 0.32 7.20
CA ALA A 75 2.95 1.58 7.48
C ALA A 75 2.08 2.83 7.29
N TYR A 76 1.12 2.83 6.36
CA TYR A 76 0.38 4.04 5.96
C TYR A 76 -1.13 3.97 6.23
N SER A 77 -1.69 5.12 6.59
CA SER A 77 -3.14 5.33 6.64
C SER A 77 -3.54 6.37 5.60
N LEU A 78 -4.61 6.10 4.85
CA LEU A 78 -5.13 7.07 3.90
C LEU A 78 -5.90 8.16 4.67
N VAL A 79 -5.41 9.39 4.56
CA VAL A 79 -6.17 10.55 4.99
C VAL A 79 -7.13 10.93 3.86
N ALA A 80 -8.40 11.12 4.20
CA ALA A 80 -9.40 11.57 3.24
C ALA A 80 -8.93 12.89 2.60
N ALA A 81 -8.92 12.91 1.26
CA ALA A 81 -8.68 14.11 0.47
C ALA A 81 -9.79 15.15 0.69
#